data_AF-A0A2G5UMS1-F1
#
_entry.id   AF-A0A2G5UMS1-F1
#
_cell.length_a   1.000
_cell.length_b   1.000
_cell.length_c   1.000
_cell.angle_alpha   90.00
_cell.angle_beta   90.00
_cell.angle_gamma   90.00
#
_symmetry.space_group_name_H-M   'P 1'
#
loop_
_entity.id
_entity.type
_entity.pdbx_description
1 polymer ?
#
loop_
_entity_poly.entity_id
_entity_poly.type
_entity_poly.pdbx_seq_one_letter_code
_entity_poly.pdbx_strand_id
1 'polypeptide(L)'
;MENSNPTSSLSAEFSELTITEESMRPSEDGKIKPDFRLMDLYMLEQRTMLKNWTLDQQISYSLCSKKCKNLIQSLGQKIAFNFFVSKHLEIEIYNKTGRYLRANIEYCPEKQEVKFSSPEDRKYKFELNFKTSLKAFLEHLRTLFDCNAPNLMFREELEGLDLDLVKDAMSGFQISNMTILNTVTSYFVSKALDFYTSPKRMILAVNRRDLPFSEFNSGFKGIQFEMVKIMEYPLGHLQFFPFIISKYIEIDCLFCNPWMINLVLKDWIRGKSWRDHLEALYLRFNKNRLPENYVEMAMQGIEFQREPLQKQAYDVPDFNDNEFWKISNEMHGRFGIRRVTDGKKATVILDSFKNAFYFKLIIGH
;
A
#
# COMPACT_ATOMS: atom_id res chain seq x y z
N MET A 1 25.81 50.32 -26.04
CA MET A 1 25.34 49.72 -24.78
C MET A 1 25.27 48.23 -25.03
N GLU A 2 26.39 47.56 -24.78
CA GLU A 2 26.62 46.15 -25.06
C GLU A 2 26.82 45.37 -23.77
N ASN A 3 26.59 44.07 -23.89
CA ASN A 3 27.09 42.95 -23.11
C ASN A 3 26.24 42.39 -21.95
N SER A 4 25.49 41.36 -22.34
CA SER A 4 25.52 39.99 -21.80
C SER A 4 26.71 39.63 -20.89
N ASN A 5 26.43 39.04 -19.72
CA ASN A 5 26.81 37.65 -19.38
C ASN A 5 26.25 37.18 -18.01
N PRO A 6 26.24 35.86 -17.75
CA PRO A 6 25.44 35.16 -16.74
C PRO A 6 26.23 34.80 -15.46
N THR A 7 25.55 34.27 -14.44
CA THR A 7 26.12 33.57 -13.27
C THR A 7 25.10 32.49 -12.87
N SER A 8 25.27 31.22 -13.24
CA SER A 8 26.11 30.17 -12.66
C SER A 8 25.92 29.90 -11.15
N SER A 9 25.58 28.65 -10.87
CA SER A 9 25.83 27.86 -9.65
C SER A 9 25.25 28.34 -8.32
N LEU A 10 24.25 27.60 -7.82
CA LEU A 10 24.12 27.36 -6.39
C LEU A 10 24.14 25.85 -6.16
N SER A 11 25.34 25.38 -5.82
CA SER A 11 25.58 24.15 -5.07
C SER A 11 24.68 24.13 -3.84
N ALA A 12 23.97 23.03 -3.64
CA ALA A 12 23.32 22.71 -2.39
C ALA A 12 24.41 22.52 -1.31
N GLU A 13 24.74 23.60 -0.60
CA GLU A 13 25.61 23.55 0.56
C GLU A 13 24.88 22.82 1.68
N PHE A 14 25.41 21.64 2.03
CA PHE A 14 25.09 20.93 3.26
C PHE A 14 25.50 21.82 4.44
N SER A 15 24.53 22.47 5.08
CA SER A 15 24.76 23.13 6.36
C SER A 15 24.82 22.07 7.45
N GLU A 16 25.97 22.01 8.13
CA GLU A 16 26.24 21.14 9.28
C GLU A 16 25.19 21.36 10.38
N LEU A 17 24.75 20.24 10.99
CA LEU A 17 23.90 20.24 12.18
C LEU A 17 24.61 20.97 13.31
N THR A 18 24.16 22.18 13.62
CA THR A 18 24.50 22.89 14.85
C THR A 18 23.71 22.25 15.99
N ILE A 19 24.35 21.33 16.72
CA ILE A 19 23.89 20.87 18.03
C ILE A 19 24.14 22.02 19.00
N THR A 20 23.09 22.64 19.52
CA THR A 20 23.21 23.60 20.62
C THR A 20 23.45 22.84 21.91
N GLU A 21 24.73 22.68 22.28
CA GLU A 21 25.16 22.28 23.62
C GLU A 21 24.99 23.49 24.56
N GLU A 22 23.84 23.59 25.23
CA GLU A 22 23.79 24.32 26.50
C GLU A 22 23.86 23.31 27.64
N SER A 23 24.77 23.60 28.58
CA SER A 23 25.10 22.83 29.79
C SER A 23 26.09 21.66 29.63
N MET A 24 27.36 21.98 29.37
CA MET A 24 28.49 21.50 30.18
C MET A 24 29.68 22.46 29.98
N ARG A 25 30.18 23.10 31.06
CA ARG A 25 31.52 23.71 31.04
C ARG A 25 32.55 22.64 31.37
N PRO A 26 33.60 22.48 30.54
CA PRO A 26 34.88 22.01 31.05
C PRO A 26 35.99 23.07 30.86
N SER A 27 36.91 23.02 31.80
CA SER A 27 38.16 23.76 31.91
C SER A 27 39.08 23.65 30.70
N GLU A 28 39.94 24.65 30.57
CA GLU A 28 41.04 24.75 29.61
C GLU A 28 41.97 23.52 29.63
N ASP A 29 42.55 23.26 28.45
CA ASP A 29 43.60 22.29 28.11
C ASP A 29 43.25 20.80 27.95
N GLY A 30 43.44 20.34 26.70
CA GLY A 30 43.31 18.96 26.25
C GLY A 30 41.95 18.68 25.62
N LYS A 31 41.82 18.82 24.29
CA LYS A 31 40.67 18.25 23.56
C LYS A 31 40.65 16.74 23.81
N ILE A 32 39.87 16.30 24.80
CA ILE A 32 39.56 14.89 25.03
C ILE A 32 38.96 14.39 23.74
N LYS A 33 39.73 13.60 23.00
CA LYS A 33 39.21 12.87 21.85
C LYS A 33 38.16 11.92 22.43
N PRO A 34 36.94 11.86 21.87
CA PRO A 34 35.93 10.93 22.38
C PRO A 34 36.51 9.52 22.42
N ASP A 35 36.34 8.84 23.55
CA ASP A 35 36.97 7.54 23.86
C ASP A 35 36.61 6.43 22.87
N PHE A 36 35.50 6.60 22.14
CA PHE A 36 35.08 5.68 21.10
C PHE A 36 35.01 6.35 19.73
N ARG A 37 35.92 5.97 18.84
CA ARG A 37 35.99 6.48 17.47
C ARG A 37 35.60 5.39 16.49
N LEU A 38 34.30 5.24 16.27
CA LEU A 38 33.76 4.29 15.28
C LEU A 38 34.52 4.38 13.94
N MET A 39 34.86 5.61 13.51
CA MET A 39 35.55 5.88 12.25
C MET A 39 37.01 5.46 12.19
N ASP A 40 37.64 5.17 13.33
CA ASP A 40 39.03 4.74 13.44
C ASP A 40 39.14 3.19 13.39
N LEU A 41 38.01 2.48 13.51
CA LEU A 41 37.96 1.03 13.35
C LEU A 41 38.10 0.62 11.87
N TYR A 42 38.52 -0.62 11.62
CA TYR A 42 38.46 -1.19 10.28
C TYR A 42 37.00 -1.36 9.80
N MET A 43 36.81 -1.39 8.48
CA MET A 43 35.48 -1.38 7.85
C MET A 43 34.58 -2.55 8.30
N LEU A 44 35.13 -3.72 8.62
CA LEU A 44 34.33 -4.88 9.01
C LEU A 44 33.75 -4.69 10.42
N GLU A 45 34.53 -4.15 11.34
CA GLU A 45 34.21 -3.86 12.72
C GLU A 45 33.19 -2.72 12.78
N GLN A 46 33.39 -1.68 11.97
CA GLN A 46 32.39 -0.63 11.76
C GLN A 46 31.04 -1.22 11.35
N ARG A 47 31.02 -2.06 10.30
CA ARG A 47 29.79 -2.69 9.81
C ARG A 47 29.17 -3.62 10.85
N THR A 48 29.98 -4.33 11.62
CA THR A 48 29.51 -5.25 12.68
C THR A 48 28.84 -4.49 13.81
N MET A 49 29.43 -3.38 14.26
CA MET A 49 28.84 -2.54 15.30
C MET A 49 27.57 -1.85 14.82
N LEU A 50 27.58 -1.27 13.62
CA LEU A 50 26.41 -0.63 13.03
C LEU A 50 25.27 -1.61 12.77
N LYS A 51 25.57 -2.88 12.46
CA LYS A 51 24.56 -3.93 12.41
C LYS A 51 23.89 -4.15 13.76
N ASN A 52 24.51 -3.87 14.89
CA ASN A 52 23.89 -4.04 16.20
C ASN A 52 23.08 -2.82 16.66
N TRP A 53 23.19 -1.70 15.95
CA TRP A 53 22.41 -0.49 16.23
C TRP A 53 20.94 -0.66 15.84
N THR A 54 20.07 0.05 16.56
CA THR A 54 18.66 0.19 16.20
C THR A 54 18.50 1.00 14.90
N LEU A 55 17.32 0.94 14.27
CA LEU A 55 17.10 1.63 13.00
C LEU A 55 17.14 3.15 13.17
N ASP A 56 16.66 3.69 14.28
CA ASP A 56 16.70 5.12 14.62
C ASP A 56 18.14 5.61 14.81
N GLN A 57 19.00 4.83 15.48
CA GLN A 57 20.44 5.11 15.60
C GLN A 57 21.13 5.13 14.24
N GLN A 58 20.81 4.16 13.38
CA GLN A 58 21.37 4.07 12.03
C GLN A 58 20.93 5.27 11.16
N ILE A 59 19.65 5.65 11.22
CA ILE A 59 19.11 6.82 10.51
C ILE A 59 19.78 8.09 11.03
N SER A 60 19.82 8.30 12.35
CA SER A 60 20.44 9.48 12.97
C SER A 60 21.90 9.63 12.56
N TYR A 61 22.67 8.54 12.61
CA TYR A 61 24.07 8.55 12.21
C TYR A 61 24.27 8.82 10.72
N SER A 62 23.40 8.26 9.88
CA SER A 62 23.46 8.50 8.43
C SER A 62 23.20 9.97 8.05
N LEU A 63 22.54 10.74 8.91
CA LEU A 63 22.31 12.18 8.72
C LEU A 63 23.54 13.03 9.06
N CYS A 64 24.54 12.50 9.78
CA CYS A 64 25.72 13.27 10.20
C CYS A 64 26.65 13.64 9.03
N SER A 65 26.81 12.76 8.03
CA SER A 65 27.64 13.03 6.85
C SER A 65 27.41 12.04 5.72
N LYS A 66 27.85 12.36 4.49
CA LYS A 66 27.86 11.43 3.35
C LYS A 66 28.65 10.15 3.63
N LYS A 67 29.75 10.25 4.42
CA LYS A 67 30.55 9.07 4.79
C LYS A 67 29.76 8.14 5.72
N CYS A 68 29.05 8.69 6.71
CA CYS A 68 28.18 7.93 7.59
C CYS A 68 27.03 7.26 6.81
N LYS A 69 26.40 8.00 5.89
CA LYS A 69 25.36 7.47 4.99
C LYS A 69 25.86 6.28 4.18
N ASN A 70 27.00 6.43 3.49
CA ASN A 70 27.58 5.36 2.68
C ASN A 70 27.93 4.12 3.52
N LEU A 71 28.35 4.32 4.77
CA LEU A 71 28.68 3.22 5.68
C LEU A 71 27.42 2.43 6.09
N ILE A 72 26.30 3.10 6.39
CA ILE A 72 25.02 2.45 6.65
C ILE A 72 24.49 1.76 5.38
N GLN A 73 24.55 2.39 4.22
CA GLN A 73 24.19 1.77 2.94
C GLN A 73 24.98 0.48 2.69
N SER A 74 26.27 0.46 3.06
CA SER A 74 27.12 -0.72 2.91
C SER A 74 26.64 -1.94 3.71
N LEU A 75 25.73 -1.77 4.68
CA LEU A 75 25.14 -2.90 5.41
C LEU A 75 24.25 -3.77 4.52
N GLY A 76 23.76 -3.24 3.38
CA GLY A 76 22.96 -4.00 2.42
C GLY A 76 21.64 -4.51 3.00
N GLN A 77 21.07 -3.78 3.96
CA GLN A 77 19.83 -4.17 4.63
C GLN A 77 18.65 -4.06 3.66
N LYS A 78 17.82 -5.11 3.61
CA LYS A 78 16.54 -5.08 2.88
C LYS A 78 15.45 -4.54 3.79
N ILE A 79 15.13 -3.27 3.62
CA ILE A 79 14.09 -2.55 4.36
C ILE A 79 12.90 -2.31 3.44
N ALA A 80 11.69 -2.36 4.02
CA ALA A 80 10.47 -1.92 3.37
C ALA A 80 9.83 -0.79 4.18
N PHE A 81 9.06 0.06 3.49
CA PHE A 81 8.29 1.12 4.12
C PHE A 81 6.80 0.91 3.91
N ASN A 82 6.02 1.12 4.96
CA ASN A 82 4.60 1.42 4.85
C ASN A 82 4.37 2.87 5.28
N PHE A 83 3.75 3.66 4.41
CA PHE A 83 3.35 5.01 4.69
C PHE A 83 1.88 5.04 5.06
N PHE A 84 1.56 5.73 6.15
CA PHE A 84 0.20 5.94 6.61
C PHE A 84 -0.07 7.44 6.67
N VAL A 85 -0.98 7.89 5.83
CA VAL A 85 -1.36 9.29 5.70
C VAL A 85 -2.68 9.48 6.46
N SER A 86 -2.65 10.39 7.42
CA SER A 86 -3.76 10.87 8.26
C SER A 86 -3.53 12.36 8.52
N LYS A 87 -3.91 12.90 9.68
CA LYS A 87 -3.46 14.23 10.11
C LYS A 87 -1.93 14.38 10.16
N HIS A 88 -1.21 13.27 10.27
CA HIS A 88 0.24 13.16 10.22
C HIS A 88 0.66 12.05 9.23
N LEU A 89 1.93 12.05 8.80
CA LEU A 89 2.52 10.93 8.07
C LEU A 89 3.25 10.03 9.05
N GLU A 90 2.77 8.82 9.17
CA GLU A 90 3.46 7.75 9.88
C GLU A 90 4.20 6.87 8.87
N ILE A 91 5.46 6.57 9.16
CA ILE A 91 6.30 5.67 8.37
C ILE A 91 6.64 4.47 9.25
N GLU A 92 6.19 3.29 8.85
CA GLU A 92 6.69 2.05 9.41
C GLU A 92 7.87 1.57 8.57
N ILE A 93 9.03 1.49 9.21
CA ILE A 93 10.29 1.03 8.63
C ILE A 93 10.58 -0.34 9.22
N TYR A 94 10.57 -1.37 8.40
CA TYR A 94 10.74 -2.73 8.89
C TYR A 94 11.65 -3.56 8.00
N ASN A 95 12.30 -4.54 8.62
CA ASN A 95 13.18 -5.48 7.96
C ASN A 95 12.69 -6.92 8.15
N LYS A 96 13.12 -7.83 7.27
CA LYS A 96 12.74 -9.26 7.36
C LYS A 96 13.22 -9.96 8.64
N THR A 97 14.19 -9.38 9.35
CA THR A 97 14.73 -9.93 10.61
C THR A 97 13.97 -9.46 11.86
N GLY A 98 12.82 -8.78 11.69
CA GLY A 98 11.96 -8.36 12.79
C GLY A 98 12.32 -7.01 13.43
N ARG A 99 13.31 -6.28 12.90
CA ARG A 99 13.53 -4.89 13.33
C ARG A 99 12.46 -4.01 12.73
N TYR A 100 11.85 -3.23 13.59
CA TYR A 100 10.71 -2.40 13.26
C TYR A 100 10.89 -1.05 13.96
N LEU A 101 10.64 0.03 13.22
CA LEU A 101 10.65 1.40 13.72
C LEU A 101 9.44 2.13 13.16
N ARG A 102 8.75 2.90 14.01
CA ARG A 102 7.67 3.80 13.58
C ARG A 102 8.14 5.24 13.70
N ALA A 103 8.14 5.97 12.60
CA ALA A 103 8.42 7.40 12.57
C ALA A 103 7.11 8.15 12.36
N ASN A 104 6.73 9.02 13.29
CA ASN A 104 5.56 9.89 13.16
C ASN A 104 6.04 11.28 12.78
N ILE A 105 5.54 11.79 11.67
CA ILE A 105 5.91 13.09 11.11
C ILE A 105 4.69 13.99 11.18
N GLU A 106 4.76 14.98 12.07
CA GLU A 106 3.69 15.97 12.17
C GLU A 106 3.84 16.98 11.03
N TYR A 107 2.78 17.14 10.24
CA TYR A 107 2.74 18.11 9.16
C TYR A 107 2.42 19.50 9.73
N CYS A 108 3.45 20.31 9.96
CA CYS A 108 3.27 21.75 10.12
C CYS A 108 4.06 22.50 9.04
N PRO A 109 3.43 23.44 8.31
CA PRO A 109 4.11 24.25 7.29
C PRO A 109 5.33 25.02 7.83
N GLU A 110 5.32 25.35 9.12
CA GLU A 110 6.31 26.22 9.76
C GLU A 110 7.45 25.44 10.44
N LYS A 111 7.21 24.18 10.84
CA LYS A 111 8.20 23.28 11.48
C LYS A 111 7.87 21.82 11.18
N GLN A 112 8.83 21.06 10.67
CA GLN A 112 8.67 19.63 10.45
C GLN A 112 9.49 18.88 11.50
N GLU A 113 8.81 18.14 12.37
CA GLU A 113 9.43 17.32 13.42
C GLU A 113 9.15 15.84 13.13
N VAL A 114 10.18 14.98 13.12
CA VAL A 114 10.00 13.51 13.10
C VAL A 114 10.20 13.02 14.53
N LYS A 115 9.15 12.40 15.05
CA LYS A 115 9.14 11.73 16.35
C LYS A 115 9.18 10.24 16.09
N PHE A 116 10.31 9.61 16.40
CA PHE A 116 10.47 8.17 16.33
C PHE A 116 9.91 7.50 17.57
N SER A 117 9.27 6.36 17.40
CA SER A 117 8.72 5.55 18.48
C SER A 117 8.94 4.07 18.20
N SER A 118 9.15 3.31 19.28
CA SER A 118 9.12 1.85 19.22
C SER A 118 7.68 1.36 19.07
N PRO A 119 7.43 0.25 18.34
CA PRO A 119 6.11 -0.37 18.29
C PRO A 119 5.61 -0.84 19.67
N GLU A 120 6.51 -1.26 20.55
CA GLU A 120 6.20 -1.83 21.86
C GLU A 120 5.91 -0.77 22.91
N ASP A 121 6.42 0.46 22.73
CA ASP A 121 6.20 1.55 23.64
C ASP A 121 6.00 2.89 22.90
N ARG A 122 4.73 3.34 22.89
CA ARG A 122 4.33 4.62 22.30
C ARG A 122 4.84 5.85 23.07
N LYS A 123 5.41 5.67 24.28
CA LYS A 123 5.83 6.76 25.16
C LYS A 123 7.28 7.20 24.92
N TYR A 124 8.18 6.29 24.52
CA TYR A 124 9.55 6.66 24.19
C TYR A 124 9.61 7.28 22.80
N LYS A 125 9.53 8.61 22.78
CA LYS A 125 9.74 9.43 21.60
C LYS A 125 11.22 9.82 21.54
N PHE A 126 11.95 9.25 20.61
CA PHE A 126 13.20 9.87 20.18
C PHE A 126 12.83 10.95 19.17
N GLU A 127 13.02 12.21 19.53
CA GLU A 127 12.67 13.34 18.67
C GLU A 127 13.91 13.75 17.88
N LEU A 128 13.83 13.62 16.56
CA LEU A 128 14.79 14.24 15.67
C LEU A 128 14.16 15.51 15.14
N ASN A 129 14.75 16.64 15.54
CA ASN A 129 14.47 17.92 14.92
C ASN A 129 15.46 18.10 13.77
N PHE A 130 15.01 17.90 12.54
CA PHE A 130 15.82 18.20 11.36
C PHE A 130 15.38 19.54 10.80
N LYS A 131 16.38 20.34 10.41
CA LYS A 131 16.18 21.58 9.65
C LYS A 131 15.88 21.31 8.17
N THR A 132 15.81 20.04 7.75
CA THR A 132 15.61 19.63 6.36
C THR A 132 14.13 19.48 6.03
N SER A 133 13.74 19.69 4.78
CA SER A 133 12.36 19.42 4.36
C SER A 133 12.03 17.93 4.39
N LEU A 134 10.74 17.60 4.50
CA LEU A 134 10.21 16.25 4.47
C LEU A 134 10.65 15.52 3.19
N LYS A 135 10.61 16.22 2.06
CA LYS A 135 11.10 15.70 0.78
C LYS A 135 12.55 15.23 0.88
N ALA A 136 13.42 16.06 1.46
CA ALA A 136 14.83 15.71 1.63
C ALA A 136 15.01 14.54 2.61
N PHE A 137 14.21 14.49 3.68
CA PHE A 137 14.24 13.38 4.63
C PHE A 137 13.78 12.05 4.01
N LEU A 138 12.66 12.06 3.29
CA LEU A 138 12.14 10.90 2.58
C LEU A 138 13.10 10.42 1.49
N GLU A 139 13.70 11.34 0.74
CA GLU A 139 14.73 11.04 -0.25
C GLU A 139 15.98 10.43 0.41
N HIS A 140 16.35 10.92 1.60
CA HIS A 140 17.43 10.34 2.37
C HIS A 140 17.11 8.89 2.78
N LEU A 141 15.92 8.61 3.31
CA LEU A 141 15.50 7.24 3.64
C LEU A 141 15.47 6.33 2.41
N ARG A 142 14.89 6.82 1.30
CA ARG A 142 14.81 6.10 0.03
C ARG A 142 16.20 5.65 -0.44
N THR A 143 17.14 6.58 -0.48
CA THR A 143 18.52 6.32 -0.93
C THR A 143 19.33 5.53 0.08
N LEU A 144 19.12 5.73 1.38
CA LEU A 144 19.80 4.99 2.45
C LEU A 144 19.51 3.49 2.40
N PHE A 145 18.27 3.12 2.11
CA PHE A 145 17.80 1.74 2.15
C PHE A 145 17.45 1.13 0.78
N ASP A 146 17.65 1.89 -0.30
CA ASP A 146 17.28 1.50 -1.69
C ASP A 146 15.83 1.00 -1.82
N CYS A 147 14.92 1.61 -1.07
CA CYS A 147 13.50 1.24 -1.04
C CYS A 147 12.70 2.21 -1.91
N ASN A 148 12.40 1.81 -3.15
CA ASN A 148 11.74 2.68 -4.13
C ASN A 148 10.22 2.50 -4.21
N ALA A 149 9.66 1.38 -3.73
CA ALA A 149 8.24 1.03 -3.90
C ALA A 149 7.57 0.75 -2.55
N PRO A 150 7.25 1.80 -1.77
CA PRO A 150 6.59 1.67 -0.48
C PRO A 150 5.09 1.37 -0.67
N ASN A 151 4.46 0.79 0.35
CA ASN A 151 3.00 0.71 0.41
C ASN A 151 2.45 2.01 0.97
N LEU A 152 1.36 2.52 0.39
CA LEU A 152 0.71 3.74 0.85
C LEU A 152 -0.68 3.43 1.40
N MET A 153 -1.00 3.92 2.58
CA MET A 153 -2.31 3.76 3.22
C MET A 153 -2.86 5.11 3.64
N PHE A 154 -4.09 5.43 3.24
CA PHE A 154 -4.82 6.59 3.72
C PHE A 154 -5.78 6.16 4.83
N ARG A 155 -5.67 6.81 6.01
CA ARG A 155 -6.47 6.56 7.22
C ARG A 155 -7.43 7.75 7.49
N GLU A 156 -8.02 7.77 8.68
CA GLU A 156 -8.85 8.84 9.25
C GLU A 156 -8.15 10.21 9.33
N GLU A 157 -8.93 11.27 9.54
CA GLU A 157 -8.45 12.62 9.90
C GLU A 157 -7.61 13.33 8.82
N LEU A 158 -8.03 13.26 7.56
CA LEU A 158 -7.36 13.96 6.46
C LEU A 158 -7.75 15.44 6.34
N GLU A 159 -8.74 15.92 7.11
CA GLU A 159 -9.18 17.30 7.01
C GLU A 159 -8.05 18.30 7.32
N GLY A 160 -7.87 19.27 6.44
CA GLY A 160 -6.83 20.30 6.59
C GLY A 160 -5.42 19.85 6.18
N LEU A 161 -5.23 18.59 5.78
CA LEU A 161 -3.96 18.14 5.21
C LEU A 161 -3.83 18.58 3.74
N ASP A 162 -2.70 19.21 3.42
CA ASP A 162 -2.34 19.49 2.03
C ASP A 162 -1.71 18.26 1.38
N LEU A 163 -2.55 17.47 0.70
CA LEU A 163 -2.11 16.28 -0.02
C LEU A 163 -1.11 16.57 -1.16
N ASP A 164 -1.10 17.79 -1.71
CA ASP A 164 -0.17 18.13 -2.79
C ASP A 164 1.25 18.28 -2.25
N LEU A 165 1.41 18.83 -1.04
CA LEU A 165 2.69 18.83 -0.31
C LEU A 165 3.18 17.42 0.03
N VAL A 166 2.28 16.55 0.50
CA VAL A 166 2.59 15.14 0.80
C VAL A 166 3.06 14.43 -0.47
N LYS A 167 2.35 14.64 -1.59
CA LYS A 167 2.68 14.08 -2.88
C LYS A 167 4.03 14.57 -3.40
N ASP A 168 4.32 15.86 -3.31
CA ASP A 168 5.63 16.41 -3.72
C ASP A 168 6.77 15.80 -2.89
N ALA A 169 6.57 15.66 -1.57
CA ALA A 169 7.54 15.04 -0.70
C ALA A 169 7.81 13.56 -1.05
N MET A 170 6.79 12.86 -1.57
CA MET A 170 6.86 11.45 -1.96
C MET A 170 7.23 11.23 -3.44
N SER A 171 7.49 12.28 -4.22
CA SER A 171 7.70 12.20 -5.68
C SER A 171 8.84 11.28 -6.15
N GLY A 172 9.79 10.93 -5.28
CA GLY A 172 10.87 9.98 -5.59
C GLY A 172 10.47 8.50 -5.50
N PHE A 173 9.27 8.17 -5.00
CA PHE A 173 8.81 6.79 -4.83
C PHE A 173 7.89 6.33 -5.95
N GLN A 174 7.98 5.04 -6.27
CA GLN A 174 7.10 4.35 -7.20
C GLN A 174 5.91 3.73 -6.45
N ILE A 175 4.89 4.54 -6.20
CA ILE A 175 3.67 4.07 -5.54
C ILE A 175 2.88 3.21 -6.52
N SER A 176 2.81 1.92 -6.20
CA SER A 176 2.08 0.91 -6.98
C SER A 176 1.03 0.16 -6.19
N ASN A 177 1.10 0.21 -4.85
CA ASN A 177 0.15 -0.41 -3.94
C ASN A 177 -0.44 0.66 -3.02
N MET A 178 -1.77 0.75 -2.99
CA MET A 178 -2.48 1.69 -2.13
C MET A 178 -3.61 1.03 -1.35
N THR A 179 -3.79 1.46 -0.10
CA THR A 179 -4.96 1.14 0.70
C THR A 179 -5.67 2.43 1.10
N ILE A 180 -7.00 2.46 0.98
CA ILE A 180 -7.82 3.59 1.42
C ILE A 180 -8.85 3.05 2.41
N LEU A 181 -8.84 3.58 3.63
CA LEU A 181 -9.82 3.26 4.67
C LEU A 181 -11.03 4.21 4.56
N ASN A 182 -12.23 3.75 4.90
CA ASN A 182 -13.50 4.40 4.54
C ASN A 182 -13.82 5.76 5.15
N THR A 183 -12.97 6.22 6.04
CA THR A 183 -13.15 7.52 6.68
C THR A 183 -12.65 8.67 5.80
N VAL A 184 -12.12 8.32 4.64
CA VAL A 184 -11.63 9.23 3.63
C VAL A 184 -12.80 9.67 2.76
N THR A 185 -13.06 10.98 2.69
CA THR A 185 -14.09 11.53 1.80
C THR A 185 -13.73 11.28 0.34
N SER A 186 -14.73 11.30 -0.55
CA SER A 186 -14.51 11.09 -1.98
C SER A 186 -13.52 12.04 -2.64
N TYR A 187 -13.50 13.31 -2.21
CA TYR A 187 -12.50 14.29 -2.62
C TYR A 187 -11.08 13.77 -2.36
N PHE A 188 -10.86 13.22 -1.17
CA PHE A 188 -9.56 12.67 -0.80
C PHE A 188 -9.26 11.35 -1.51
N VAL A 189 -10.25 10.52 -1.83
CA VAL A 189 -10.05 9.34 -2.69
C VAL A 189 -9.49 9.76 -4.04
N SER A 190 -10.11 10.74 -4.70
CA SER A 190 -9.63 11.22 -6.01
C SER A 190 -8.18 11.73 -5.92
N LYS A 191 -7.87 12.55 -4.91
CA LYS A 191 -6.50 13.05 -4.69
C LYS A 191 -5.52 11.95 -4.32
N ALA A 192 -5.96 10.93 -3.58
CA ALA A 192 -5.11 9.79 -3.22
C ALA A 192 -4.70 9.02 -4.48
N LEU A 193 -5.61 8.80 -5.44
CA LEU A 193 -5.29 8.13 -6.70
C LEU A 193 -4.20 8.85 -7.49
N ASP A 194 -4.07 10.17 -7.36
CA ASP A 194 -3.01 10.95 -8.00
C ASP A 194 -1.60 10.60 -7.50
N PHE A 195 -1.45 9.85 -6.42
CA PHE A 195 -0.15 9.37 -5.92
C PHE A 195 0.40 8.20 -6.74
N TYR A 196 -0.44 7.48 -7.48
CA TYR A 196 0.04 6.34 -8.26
C TYR A 196 1.04 6.79 -9.33
N THR A 197 2.18 6.10 -9.39
CA THR A 197 3.10 6.17 -10.53
C THR A 197 2.83 5.04 -11.53
N SER A 198 2.43 3.87 -11.02
CA SER A 198 2.06 2.69 -11.81
C SER A 198 1.09 1.83 -11.00
N PRO A 199 -0.23 1.95 -11.24
CA PRO A 199 -1.23 1.25 -10.45
C PRO A 199 -1.12 -0.26 -10.63
N LYS A 200 -0.67 -0.95 -9.57
CA LYS A 200 -0.73 -2.42 -9.51
C LYS A 200 -1.89 -2.84 -8.64
N ARG A 201 -1.92 -2.36 -7.40
CA ARG A 201 -2.84 -2.86 -6.40
C ARG A 201 -3.55 -1.76 -5.65
N MET A 202 -4.85 -1.94 -5.50
CA MET A 202 -5.66 -1.10 -4.64
C MET A 202 -6.49 -1.93 -3.65
N ILE A 203 -6.53 -1.48 -2.40
CA ILE A 203 -7.41 -2.00 -1.36
C ILE A 203 -8.32 -0.87 -0.88
N LEU A 204 -9.63 -1.08 -0.95
CA LEU A 204 -10.63 -0.18 -0.38
C LEU A 204 -11.26 -0.89 0.82
N ALA A 205 -11.06 -0.38 2.04
CA ALA A 205 -11.74 -0.90 3.22
C ALA A 205 -12.88 0.02 3.59
N VAL A 206 -14.11 -0.36 3.24
CA VAL A 206 -15.31 0.49 3.30
C VAL A 206 -16.04 0.30 4.66
N ASN A 207 -16.63 1.35 5.23
CA ASN A 207 -17.46 1.36 6.43
C ASN A 207 -18.90 1.45 5.92
N ARG A 208 -19.75 0.59 6.47
CA ARG A 208 -21.08 0.25 5.97
C ARG A 208 -22.08 1.40 5.95
N ARG A 209 -21.73 2.55 6.55
CA ARG A 209 -22.65 3.67 6.83
C ARG A 209 -22.39 4.92 6.01
N ASP A 210 -21.17 5.12 5.51
CA ASP A 210 -20.84 6.27 4.66
C ASP A 210 -20.67 5.80 3.23
N LEU A 211 -21.69 6.12 2.44
CA LEU A 211 -21.77 5.84 1.02
C LEU A 211 -21.30 7.06 0.24
N PRO A 212 -20.22 6.93 -0.54
CA PRO A 212 -20.29 7.59 -1.83
C PRO A 212 -19.61 6.80 -2.97
N PHE A 213 -20.17 5.65 -3.38
CA PHE A 213 -19.68 4.95 -4.59
C PHE A 213 -19.84 5.77 -5.89
N SER A 214 -20.74 6.75 -5.91
CA SER A 214 -20.94 7.63 -7.08
C SER A 214 -19.69 8.44 -7.42
N GLU A 215 -18.84 8.74 -6.43
CA GLU A 215 -17.68 9.62 -6.59
C GLU A 215 -16.39 8.83 -6.84
N PHE A 216 -16.36 7.53 -6.49
CA PHE A 216 -15.35 6.61 -7.03
C PHE A 216 -15.50 6.48 -8.56
N ASN A 217 -16.70 6.64 -9.13
CA ASN A 217 -16.86 6.50 -10.58
C ASN A 217 -16.01 7.47 -11.41
N SER A 218 -15.74 8.68 -10.92
CA SER A 218 -14.89 9.66 -11.63
C SER A 218 -13.40 9.37 -11.45
N GLY A 219 -12.96 9.09 -10.21
CA GLY A 219 -11.55 8.86 -9.90
C GLY A 219 -10.98 7.58 -10.53
N PHE A 220 -11.81 6.56 -10.75
CA PHE A 220 -11.39 5.26 -11.28
C PHE A 220 -11.39 5.18 -12.79
N LYS A 221 -12.05 6.13 -13.45
CA LYS A 221 -12.32 6.06 -14.87
C LYS A 221 -11.02 6.06 -15.68
N GLY A 222 -10.75 4.94 -16.34
CA GLY A 222 -9.60 4.78 -17.22
C GLY A 222 -8.31 4.33 -16.51
N ILE A 223 -8.32 4.19 -15.18
CA ILE A 223 -7.18 3.62 -14.46
C ILE A 223 -7.27 2.09 -14.52
N GLN A 224 -6.26 1.45 -15.10
CA GLN A 224 -6.14 0.01 -15.15
C GLN A 224 -5.29 -0.49 -13.98
N PHE A 225 -5.87 -1.37 -13.16
CA PHE A 225 -5.19 -1.99 -12.03
C PHE A 225 -4.85 -3.46 -12.33
N GLU A 226 -3.77 -3.98 -11.76
CA GLU A 226 -3.55 -5.43 -11.72
C GLU A 226 -4.56 -6.08 -10.78
N MET A 227 -4.72 -5.58 -9.56
CA MET A 227 -5.70 -6.07 -8.58
C MET A 227 -6.45 -4.94 -7.87
N VAL A 228 -7.76 -5.14 -7.70
CA VAL A 228 -8.62 -4.34 -6.82
C VAL A 228 -9.26 -5.22 -5.77
N LYS A 229 -9.07 -4.87 -4.50
CA LYS A 229 -9.71 -5.51 -3.35
C LYS A 229 -10.64 -4.53 -2.66
N ILE A 230 -11.87 -4.94 -2.39
CA ILE A 230 -12.86 -4.12 -1.69
C ILE A 230 -13.38 -4.90 -0.49
N MET A 231 -13.18 -4.36 0.72
CA MET A 231 -13.59 -4.98 1.96
C MET A 231 -14.88 -4.33 2.48
N GLU A 232 -15.79 -5.18 2.98
CA GLU A 232 -17.08 -4.80 3.57
C GLU A 232 -18.02 -3.99 2.66
N TYR A 233 -18.11 -4.39 1.39
CA TYR A 233 -18.93 -3.72 0.39
C TYR A 233 -20.44 -3.85 0.68
N PRO A 234 -21.23 -2.75 0.73
CA PRO A 234 -22.67 -2.81 0.93
C PRO A 234 -23.43 -3.26 -0.32
N LEU A 235 -24.46 -4.08 -0.10
CA LEU A 235 -25.17 -4.89 -1.12
C LEU A 235 -25.77 -4.09 -2.29
N GLY A 236 -26.19 -2.85 -2.06
CA GLY A 236 -26.99 -2.05 -3.00
C GLY A 236 -26.22 -1.47 -4.18
N HIS A 237 -24.89 -1.56 -4.19
CA HIS A 237 -24.05 -0.72 -5.06
C HIS A 237 -23.28 -1.45 -6.15
N LEU A 238 -23.62 -2.70 -6.49
CA LEU A 238 -23.00 -3.44 -7.63
C LEU A 238 -22.89 -2.66 -8.96
N GLN A 239 -23.63 -1.56 -9.10
CA GLN A 239 -23.43 -0.55 -10.13
C GLN A 239 -22.00 0.01 -10.23
N PHE A 240 -21.16 -0.09 -9.19
CA PHE A 240 -19.75 0.31 -9.22
C PHE A 240 -18.87 -0.70 -9.98
N PHE A 241 -19.26 -1.98 -9.96
CA PHE A 241 -18.46 -3.08 -10.49
C PHE A 241 -18.06 -2.90 -11.97
N PRO A 242 -18.94 -2.37 -12.85
CA PRO A 242 -18.59 -2.02 -14.23
C PRO A 242 -17.51 -0.94 -14.44
N PHE A 243 -17.20 -0.13 -13.43
CA PHE A 243 -16.23 0.95 -13.56
C PHE A 243 -14.80 0.52 -13.18
N ILE A 244 -14.63 -0.66 -12.60
CA ILE A 244 -13.33 -1.19 -12.20
C ILE A 244 -12.66 -1.87 -13.40
N ILE A 245 -11.61 -1.26 -13.93
CA ILE A 245 -10.77 -1.87 -14.96
C ILE A 245 -9.62 -2.60 -14.26
N SER A 246 -9.75 -3.91 -14.05
CA SER A 246 -8.72 -4.70 -13.39
C SER A 246 -8.65 -6.14 -13.87
N LYS A 247 -7.46 -6.76 -13.77
CA LYS A 247 -7.28 -8.20 -14.03
C LYS A 247 -7.88 -9.06 -12.93
N TYR A 248 -7.68 -8.67 -11.67
CA TYR A 248 -8.14 -9.42 -10.51
C TYR A 248 -9.02 -8.53 -9.64
N ILE A 249 -10.25 -8.97 -9.37
CA ILE A 249 -11.14 -8.25 -8.47
C ILE A 249 -11.54 -9.16 -7.31
N GLU A 250 -11.34 -8.68 -6.09
CA GLU A 250 -11.74 -9.34 -4.86
C GLU A 250 -12.71 -8.44 -4.08
N ILE A 251 -13.88 -8.95 -3.74
CA ILE A 251 -14.86 -8.20 -2.95
C ILE A 251 -15.34 -9.03 -1.78
N ASP A 252 -15.19 -8.50 -0.57
CA ASP A 252 -15.80 -9.04 0.64
C ASP A 252 -17.13 -8.32 0.89
N CYS A 253 -18.23 -9.05 0.70
CA CYS A 253 -19.60 -8.59 0.82
C CYS A 253 -20.28 -9.33 1.98
N LEU A 254 -20.79 -8.64 2.99
CA LEU A 254 -21.42 -9.31 4.14
C LEU A 254 -22.76 -9.98 3.83
N PHE A 255 -23.36 -9.60 2.72
CA PHE A 255 -24.61 -10.12 2.23
C PHE A 255 -24.41 -10.47 0.75
N CYS A 256 -25.10 -11.49 0.27
CA CYS A 256 -25.28 -11.75 -1.15
C CYS A 256 -26.68 -12.22 -1.37
N ASN A 257 -27.29 -11.80 -2.47
CA ASN A 257 -28.34 -12.58 -3.08
C ASN A 257 -27.72 -13.39 -4.23
N PRO A 258 -27.84 -14.72 -4.29
CA PRO A 258 -27.36 -15.53 -5.42
C PRO A 258 -27.81 -15.02 -6.80
N TRP A 259 -28.95 -14.32 -6.88
CA TRP A 259 -29.38 -13.62 -8.08
C TRP A 259 -28.39 -12.57 -8.59
N MET A 260 -27.65 -11.90 -7.70
CA MET A 260 -26.60 -10.96 -8.05
C MET A 260 -25.44 -11.66 -8.78
N ILE A 261 -25.07 -12.87 -8.34
CA ILE A 261 -24.09 -13.70 -9.04
C ILE A 261 -24.60 -14.01 -10.45
N ASN A 262 -25.86 -14.40 -10.58
CA ASN A 262 -26.48 -14.67 -11.88
C ASN A 262 -26.44 -13.46 -12.82
N LEU A 263 -26.72 -12.26 -12.32
CA LEU A 263 -26.60 -11.02 -13.09
C LEU A 263 -25.15 -10.78 -13.56
N VAL A 264 -24.18 -10.94 -12.66
CA VAL A 264 -22.76 -10.77 -12.99
C VAL A 264 -22.35 -11.75 -14.07
N LEU A 265 -22.79 -13.01 -14.01
CA LEU A 265 -22.50 -14.02 -15.02
C LEU A 265 -23.17 -13.70 -16.36
N LYS A 266 -24.46 -13.36 -16.38
CA LYS A 266 -25.18 -13.00 -17.61
C LYS A 266 -24.57 -11.80 -18.31
N ASP A 267 -24.17 -10.79 -17.55
CA ASP A 267 -23.50 -9.61 -18.10
C ASP A 267 -22.09 -9.94 -18.63
N TRP A 268 -21.39 -10.92 -18.04
CA TRP A 268 -20.13 -11.44 -18.60
C TRP A 268 -20.35 -12.14 -19.93
N ILE A 269 -21.32 -13.07 -19.94
CA ILE A 269 -21.65 -13.89 -21.10
C ILE A 269 -22.07 -13.03 -22.29
N ARG A 270 -22.79 -11.92 -22.04
CA ARG A 270 -23.21 -10.97 -23.07
C ARG A 270 -22.09 -10.06 -23.59
N GLY A 271 -20.89 -10.11 -23.01
CA GLY A 271 -19.75 -9.32 -23.48
C GLY A 271 -19.85 -7.82 -23.21
N LYS A 272 -20.38 -7.39 -22.06
CA LYS A 272 -20.29 -5.97 -21.67
C LYS A 272 -18.82 -5.54 -21.51
N SER A 273 -18.47 -4.38 -22.07
CA SER A 273 -17.11 -3.90 -22.38
C SER A 273 -16.10 -3.80 -21.22
N TRP A 274 -16.55 -3.70 -19.97
CA TRP A 274 -15.64 -3.58 -18.81
C TRP A 274 -14.93 -4.89 -18.41
N ARG A 275 -15.15 -5.98 -19.16
CA ARG A 275 -14.78 -7.35 -18.77
C ARG A 275 -13.65 -7.96 -19.60
N ASP A 276 -13.08 -7.23 -20.54
CA ASP A 276 -12.02 -7.77 -21.41
C ASP A 276 -10.68 -7.91 -20.68
N HIS A 277 -10.43 -7.02 -19.72
CA HIS A 277 -9.22 -7.05 -18.88
C HIS A 277 -9.32 -8.05 -17.73
N LEU A 278 -10.53 -8.50 -17.38
CA LEU A 278 -10.76 -9.38 -16.24
C LEU A 278 -10.22 -10.79 -16.53
N GLU A 279 -9.37 -11.28 -15.63
CA GLU A 279 -8.84 -12.63 -15.61
C GLU A 279 -9.47 -13.43 -14.46
N ALA A 280 -9.71 -12.81 -13.30
CA ALA A 280 -10.44 -13.45 -12.22
C ALA A 280 -11.27 -12.48 -11.37
N LEU A 281 -12.43 -12.97 -10.92
CA LEU A 281 -13.31 -12.31 -9.97
C LEU A 281 -13.58 -13.23 -8.79
N TYR A 282 -13.42 -12.69 -7.60
CA TYR A 282 -13.72 -13.35 -6.34
C TYR A 282 -14.68 -12.51 -5.52
N LEU A 283 -15.76 -13.14 -5.08
CA LEU A 283 -16.73 -12.54 -4.18
C LEU A 283 -16.87 -13.42 -2.94
N ARG A 284 -16.67 -12.84 -1.76
CA ARG A 284 -16.88 -13.50 -0.46
C ARG A 284 -18.17 -13.03 0.17
N PHE A 285 -18.88 -13.98 0.78
CA PHE A 285 -20.18 -13.75 1.41
C PHE A 285 -20.35 -14.52 2.71
N ASN A 286 -21.35 -14.13 3.51
CA ASN A 286 -21.77 -14.91 4.67
C ASN A 286 -22.66 -16.08 4.24
N LYS A 287 -22.20 -17.32 4.47
CA LYS A 287 -22.90 -18.58 4.14
C LYS A 287 -24.25 -18.69 4.83
N ASN A 288 -24.38 -18.19 6.06
CA ASN A 288 -25.60 -18.30 6.89
C ASN A 288 -26.80 -17.51 6.33
N ARG A 289 -26.58 -16.73 5.27
CA ARG A 289 -27.61 -15.90 4.63
C ARG A 289 -28.00 -16.39 3.24
N LEU A 290 -27.45 -17.52 2.81
CA LEU A 290 -27.77 -18.10 1.52
C LEU A 290 -29.05 -18.95 1.62
N PRO A 291 -29.95 -18.85 0.64
CA PRO A 291 -31.06 -19.79 0.51
C PRO A 291 -30.52 -21.19 0.16
N GLU A 292 -31.24 -22.26 0.48
CA GLU A 292 -30.77 -23.64 0.23
C GLU A 292 -30.46 -23.91 -1.25
N ASN A 293 -31.24 -23.34 -2.16
CA ASN A 293 -31.13 -23.49 -3.61
C ASN A 293 -30.21 -22.45 -4.28
N TYR A 294 -29.26 -21.88 -3.54
CA TYR A 294 -28.40 -20.80 -4.05
C TYR A 294 -27.60 -21.18 -5.30
N VAL A 295 -27.23 -22.46 -5.46
CA VAL A 295 -26.51 -22.95 -6.64
C VAL A 295 -27.41 -22.89 -7.87
N GLU A 296 -28.66 -23.38 -7.80
CA GLU A 296 -29.59 -23.29 -8.92
C GLU A 296 -29.91 -21.83 -9.26
N MET A 297 -30.08 -20.98 -8.24
CA MET A 297 -30.34 -19.55 -8.42
C MET A 297 -29.20 -18.83 -9.13
N ALA A 298 -27.95 -19.10 -8.72
CA ALA A 298 -26.77 -18.48 -9.33
C ALA A 298 -26.62 -18.86 -10.82
N MET A 299 -26.95 -20.11 -11.18
CA MET A 299 -26.80 -20.63 -12.55
C MET A 299 -28.08 -20.55 -13.40
N GLN A 300 -29.16 -19.95 -12.88
CA GLN A 300 -30.46 -19.94 -13.55
C GLN A 300 -30.42 -19.30 -14.95
N GLY A 301 -30.81 -20.08 -15.96
CA GLY A 301 -30.86 -19.63 -17.36
C GLY A 301 -29.49 -19.33 -17.97
N ILE A 302 -28.42 -19.92 -17.42
CA ILE A 302 -27.07 -19.91 -17.99
C ILE A 302 -26.82 -21.29 -18.60
N GLU A 303 -26.32 -21.32 -19.83
CA GLU A 303 -25.80 -22.54 -20.43
C GLU A 303 -24.42 -22.84 -19.84
N PHE A 304 -24.23 -24.06 -19.34
CA PHE A 304 -22.98 -24.47 -18.70
C PHE A 304 -22.68 -25.96 -18.92
N GLN A 305 -21.40 -26.29 -18.82
CA GLN A 305 -20.91 -27.66 -18.68
C GLN A 305 -20.50 -27.89 -17.23
N ARG A 306 -21.05 -28.91 -16.57
CA ARG A 306 -20.62 -29.26 -15.21
C ARG A 306 -19.24 -29.92 -15.26
N GLU A 307 -18.34 -29.46 -14.39
CA GLU A 307 -16.97 -29.95 -14.30
C GLU A 307 -16.74 -30.77 -13.01
N PRO A 308 -15.72 -31.66 -12.97
CA PRO A 308 -15.36 -32.38 -11.76
C PRO A 308 -14.98 -31.45 -10.61
N LEU A 309 -15.39 -31.79 -9.39
CA LEU A 309 -15.08 -31.04 -8.18
C LEU A 309 -13.63 -31.30 -7.71
N GLN A 310 -12.67 -30.88 -8.52
CA GLN A 310 -11.24 -30.99 -8.23
C GLN A 310 -10.66 -29.61 -7.95
N LYS A 311 -9.83 -29.52 -6.91
CA LYS A 311 -9.03 -28.32 -6.63
C LYS A 311 -7.96 -28.18 -7.71
N GLN A 312 -7.93 -27.03 -8.35
CA GLN A 312 -6.91 -26.66 -9.32
C GLN A 312 -6.21 -25.40 -8.81
N ALA A 313 -4.89 -25.34 -8.97
CA ALA A 313 -4.16 -24.10 -8.73
C ALA A 313 -4.53 -23.11 -9.84
N TYR A 314 -4.83 -21.87 -9.46
CA TYR A 314 -5.10 -20.78 -10.39
C TYR A 314 -3.92 -19.82 -10.36
N ASP A 315 -3.55 -19.30 -11.53
CA ASP A 315 -2.52 -18.28 -11.68
C ASP A 315 -3.09 -16.92 -11.22
N VAL A 316 -3.27 -16.78 -9.91
CA VAL A 316 -3.61 -15.52 -9.26
C VAL A 316 -2.34 -14.99 -8.61
N PRO A 317 -2.04 -13.68 -8.71
CA PRO A 317 -0.81 -13.14 -8.13
C PRO A 317 -0.73 -13.45 -6.63
N ASP A 318 0.45 -13.80 -6.13
CA ASP A 318 0.65 -14.05 -4.71
C ASP A 318 0.86 -12.72 -3.97
N PHE A 319 -0.23 -12.02 -3.67
CA PHE A 319 -0.18 -10.93 -2.71
C PHE A 319 -0.19 -11.52 -1.28
N ASN A 320 0.58 -10.95 -0.37
CA ASN A 320 0.78 -11.47 1.00
C ASN A 320 -0.51 -11.71 1.81
N ASP A 321 -1.66 -11.22 1.35
CA ASP A 321 -3.00 -11.34 1.94
C ASP A 321 -4.05 -11.98 0.99
N ASN A 322 -3.60 -12.69 -0.05
CA ASN A 322 -4.44 -13.48 -0.96
C ASN A 322 -4.84 -14.86 -0.41
N GLU A 323 -4.79 -15.04 0.91
CA GLU A 323 -5.16 -16.30 1.58
C GLU A 323 -6.55 -16.79 1.15
N PHE A 324 -7.47 -15.86 0.85
CA PHE A 324 -8.84 -16.12 0.42
C PHE A 324 -8.96 -16.95 -0.88
N TRP A 325 -8.00 -16.87 -1.79
CA TRP A 325 -8.00 -17.70 -3.01
C TRP A 325 -7.65 -19.16 -2.73
N LYS A 326 -6.83 -19.39 -1.69
CA LYS A 326 -6.32 -20.71 -1.30
C LYS A 326 -7.24 -21.40 -0.27
N ILE A 327 -8.10 -20.64 0.41
CA ILE A 327 -9.04 -21.14 1.42
C ILE A 327 -10.28 -21.72 0.74
N SER A 328 -10.44 -23.04 0.81
CA SER A 328 -11.67 -23.74 0.40
C SER A 328 -11.71 -25.13 1.06
N ASN A 329 -12.79 -25.43 1.78
CA ASN A 329 -13.00 -26.76 2.38
C ASN A 329 -14.05 -27.56 1.62
N GLU A 330 -15.10 -26.92 1.13
CA GLU A 330 -16.27 -27.57 0.55
C GLU A 330 -16.62 -26.90 -0.79
N MET A 331 -16.47 -27.63 -1.90
CA MET A 331 -16.83 -27.15 -3.24
C MET A 331 -18.24 -27.63 -3.59
N HIS A 332 -19.13 -26.67 -3.83
CA HIS A 332 -20.56 -26.90 -4.09
C HIS A 332 -20.88 -27.03 -5.57
N GLY A 333 -20.07 -26.39 -6.42
CA GLY A 333 -20.25 -26.46 -7.85
C GLY A 333 -19.05 -25.93 -8.62
N ARG A 334 -18.82 -26.54 -9.78
CA ARG A 334 -17.84 -26.11 -10.77
C ARG A 334 -18.48 -26.20 -12.16
N PHE A 335 -18.49 -25.08 -12.88
CA PHE A 335 -19.24 -24.94 -14.13
C PHE A 335 -18.40 -24.21 -15.17
N GLY A 336 -18.13 -24.87 -16.29
CA GLY A 336 -17.57 -24.23 -17.47
C GLY A 336 -18.66 -23.46 -18.20
N ILE A 337 -18.42 -22.17 -18.46
CA ILE A 337 -19.31 -21.29 -19.22
C ILE A 337 -18.56 -20.63 -20.39
N ARG A 338 -19.31 -20.10 -21.34
CA ARG A 338 -18.74 -19.45 -22.53
C ARG A 338 -19.38 -18.08 -22.77
N ARG A 339 -18.55 -17.10 -23.12
CA ARG A 339 -18.98 -15.77 -23.54
C ARG A 339 -19.49 -15.81 -24.99
N VAL A 340 -20.64 -15.21 -25.24
CA VAL A 340 -21.33 -15.26 -26.54
C VAL A 340 -20.59 -14.47 -27.60
N THR A 341 -20.01 -13.33 -27.23
CA THR A 341 -19.44 -12.37 -28.19
C THR A 341 -18.15 -12.86 -28.85
N ASP A 342 -17.32 -13.62 -28.14
CA ASP A 342 -15.97 -14.01 -28.61
C ASP A 342 -15.61 -15.48 -28.28
N GLY A 343 -16.52 -16.23 -27.67
CA GLY A 343 -16.27 -17.62 -27.30
C GLY A 343 -15.30 -17.81 -26.13
N LYS A 344 -14.89 -16.74 -25.43
CA LYS A 344 -13.98 -16.83 -24.28
C LYS A 344 -14.58 -17.76 -23.23
N LYS A 345 -13.77 -18.68 -22.71
CA LYS A 345 -14.17 -19.65 -21.69
C LYS A 345 -13.92 -19.09 -20.30
N ALA A 346 -14.76 -19.49 -19.35
CA ALA A 346 -14.53 -19.25 -17.94
C ALA A 346 -15.03 -20.42 -17.09
N THR A 347 -14.42 -20.59 -15.93
CA THR A 347 -14.86 -21.53 -14.89
C THR A 347 -15.52 -20.75 -13.77
N VAL A 348 -16.74 -21.11 -13.43
CA VAL A 348 -17.46 -20.66 -12.23
C VAL A 348 -17.27 -21.68 -11.13
N ILE A 349 -16.87 -21.24 -9.95
CA ILE A 349 -16.67 -22.08 -8.77
C ILE A 349 -17.49 -21.48 -7.64
N LEU A 350 -18.30 -22.33 -7.02
CA LEU A 350 -19.04 -22.02 -5.80
C LEU A 350 -18.47 -22.91 -4.71
N ASP A 351 -17.84 -22.32 -3.70
CA ASP A 351 -17.26 -23.07 -2.59
C ASP A 351 -17.46 -22.35 -1.25
N SER A 352 -17.10 -23.02 -0.15
CA SER A 352 -17.26 -22.46 1.18
C SER A 352 -16.18 -22.92 2.16
N PHE A 353 -15.98 -22.09 3.19
CA PHE A 353 -15.11 -22.37 4.32
C PHE A 353 -15.72 -21.75 5.58
N LYS A 354 -15.98 -22.57 6.59
CA LYS A 354 -16.69 -22.15 7.81
C LYS A 354 -17.99 -21.42 7.44
N ASN A 355 -18.21 -20.20 7.95
CA ASN A 355 -19.38 -19.37 7.66
C ASN A 355 -19.21 -18.48 6.44
N ALA A 356 -18.16 -18.67 5.63
CA ALA A 356 -17.93 -17.91 4.41
C ALA A 356 -18.28 -18.75 3.18
N PHE A 357 -18.99 -18.13 2.24
CA PHE A 357 -19.24 -18.64 0.90
C PHE A 357 -18.44 -17.82 -0.10
N TYR A 358 -17.92 -18.47 -1.13
CA TYR A 358 -17.14 -17.80 -2.16
C TYR A 358 -17.66 -18.16 -3.54
N PHE A 359 -17.80 -17.11 -4.34
CA PHE A 359 -18.03 -17.20 -5.76
C PHE A 359 -16.74 -16.80 -6.48
N LYS A 360 -16.28 -17.65 -7.39
CA LYS A 360 -15.09 -17.41 -8.20
C LYS A 360 -15.47 -17.53 -9.67
N LEU A 361 -15.08 -16.54 -10.47
CA LEU A 361 -15.15 -16.58 -11.93
C LEU A 361 -13.72 -16.45 -12.44
N ILE A 362 -13.19 -17.50 -13.06
CA ILE A 362 -11.83 -17.52 -13.61
C ILE A 362 -11.91 -17.61 -15.13
N ILE A 363 -11.24 -16.71 -15.84
CA ILE A 363 -11.40 -16.51 -17.27
C ILE A 363 -10.13 -16.98 -18.01
N GLY A 364 -10.29 -17.74 -19.09
CA GLY A 364 -9.19 -18.08 -20.00
C GLY A 364 -8.35 -19.31 -19.62
N HIS A 365 -8.84 -20.17 -18.71
CA HIS A 365 -8.25 -21.49 -18.45
C HIS A 365 -8.95 -22.61 -19.23
#